data_AF-A0A7C4IG50-F1
#
_entry.id   AF-A0A7C4IG50-F1
#
_cell.length_a   1.000
_cell.length_b   1.000
_cell.length_c   1.000
_cell.angle_alpha   90.00
_cell.angle_beta   90.00
_cell.angle_gamma   90.00
#
_symmetry.space_group_name_H-M   'P 1'
#
loop_
_entity.id
_entity.type
_entity.pdbx_description
1 polymer ?
#
loop_
_entity_poly.entity_id
_entity_poly.type
_entity_poly.pdbx_seq_one_letter_code
_entity_poly.pdbx_strand_id
1 'polypeptide(L)'
;MKKYLFILLTLFLFIFSAELFSADYYWVGGSGNWSDTLHWATASGGSTFHSAPPSSDDNVFFNASSFSGPDTVTIDVMAECNNMDWTGAAHSPLITGMWGLRISGNMKCISAMSFYSTSISFDSDGIHTIDFGGMVLSDGGISFNGLTGDGVWTLLSDLTLTGVFSSIMLNNGTLITNGHTISLPGNIHVMGGAMKSGLYLGNSTVNCSGLNIMAPMNFTFDAGTSTINILNGSSSFSGNNYVFYDVNFFGLSFGSELYIGGSNSFHNLSFDSIPVIRFQQGMSQVIQGNITFNGSCGYPVTVISSESGKPAYLLKVSGTVSEDFLCLRDITAAGGGSFVSANSTNLGNVINWTITPPSDTVFYWVGGSGNWNDAGHWSFTSGGAPNNVCIPDAADDVVFNAASFTAPGQTVSIASEVFCKSMNWTGVTNNPQLNFGGFGVNLNLFGSLTLSAGMSLSGGSYIVFHGATAGNTITTNGIALSTVTFTGAGEYTFNDAATISSLYFEHGTLRTNNRPLALGSFNSWTNQSRQLYLGSSIITVTT
;
A
#
# COMPACT_ATOMS: atom_id res chain seq x y z
N MET A 1 -43.78 21.59 87.34
CA MET A 1 -44.75 20.47 87.17
C MET A 1 -45.18 20.50 85.71
N LYS A 2 -44.60 19.67 84.84
CA LYS A 2 -44.90 18.24 84.55
C LYS A 2 -45.91 18.09 83.40
N LYS A 3 -45.51 17.26 82.41
CA LYS A 3 -46.24 16.68 81.25
C LYS A 3 -46.24 17.60 80.00
N TYR A 4 -45.68 17.26 78.84
CA TYR A 4 -45.71 15.95 78.16
C TYR A 4 -44.40 15.61 77.42
N LEU A 5 -43.94 14.40 77.70
CA LEU A 5 -42.97 13.55 77.01
C LEU A 5 -43.75 12.67 76.02
N PHE A 6 -43.12 12.20 74.93
CA PHE A 6 -43.69 11.50 73.73
C PHE A 6 -44.25 12.48 72.69
N ILE A 7 -43.71 12.63 71.48
CA ILE A 7 -43.29 11.62 70.50
C ILE A 7 -42.08 12.16 69.73
N LEU A 8 -40.94 11.49 69.90
CA LEU A 8 -39.74 11.60 69.08
C LEU A 8 -39.63 10.26 68.32
N LEU A 9 -40.49 10.05 67.33
CA LEU A 9 -40.44 8.90 66.42
C LEU A 9 -41.41 9.17 65.25
N THR A 10 -41.04 8.71 64.04
CA THR A 10 -41.82 8.73 62.79
C THR A 10 -41.85 10.04 61.98
N LEU A 11 -40.67 10.50 61.56
CA LEU A 11 -40.51 11.05 60.19
C LEU A 11 -39.10 10.73 59.67
N PHE A 12 -38.69 9.47 59.77
CA PHE A 12 -37.62 8.93 58.94
C PHE A 12 -38.32 8.45 57.67
N LEU A 13 -38.45 9.34 56.69
CA LEU A 13 -38.81 8.94 55.33
C LEU A 13 -37.65 8.04 54.88
N PHE A 14 -37.89 6.72 54.90
CA PHE A 14 -37.04 5.74 54.27
C PHE A 14 -36.90 6.14 52.80
N ILE A 15 -35.80 6.82 52.47
CA ILE A 15 -35.23 6.72 51.13
C ILE A 15 -34.70 5.29 51.08
N PHE A 16 -35.57 4.35 50.70
CA PHE A 16 -35.09 3.12 50.11
C PHE A 16 -34.39 3.54 48.83
N SER A 17 -33.07 3.61 48.85
CA SER A 17 -32.29 3.35 47.65
C SER A 17 -32.67 1.94 47.24
N ALA A 18 -33.63 1.79 46.33
CA ALA A 18 -33.78 0.55 45.61
C ALA A 18 -32.44 0.34 44.92
N GLU A 19 -31.68 -0.65 45.37
CA GLU A 19 -30.62 -1.21 44.55
C GLU A 19 -31.31 -1.65 43.26
N LEU A 20 -31.10 -0.91 42.17
CA LEU A 20 -31.51 -1.32 40.84
C LEU A 20 -30.64 -2.54 40.52
N PHE A 21 -31.15 -3.73 40.81
CA PHE A 21 -30.54 -4.95 40.35
C PHE A 21 -30.73 -5.01 38.83
N SER A 22 -29.64 -5.29 38.11
CA SER A 22 -29.68 -5.65 36.70
C SER A 22 -30.71 -6.77 36.52
N ALA A 23 -31.75 -6.52 35.71
CA ALA A 23 -32.76 -7.55 35.44
C ALA A 23 -32.33 -8.41 34.26
N ASP A 24 -32.72 -9.68 34.30
CA ASP A 24 -32.44 -10.62 33.21
C ASP A 24 -33.63 -10.71 32.25
N TYR A 25 -33.35 -10.51 30.97
CA TYR A 25 -34.29 -10.52 29.85
C TYR A 25 -33.97 -11.71 28.96
N TYR A 26 -34.93 -12.62 28.79
CA TYR A 26 -34.76 -13.82 27.98
C TYR A 26 -35.60 -13.70 26.71
N TRP A 27 -34.94 -13.76 25.55
CA TRP A 27 -35.65 -13.74 24.27
C TRP A 27 -36.47 -15.03 24.11
N VAL A 28 -37.74 -14.92 23.72
CA VAL A 28 -38.65 -16.05 23.45
C VAL A 28 -39.56 -15.75 22.25
N GLY A 29 -40.25 -16.77 21.73
CA GLY A 29 -41.27 -16.59 20.69
C GLY A 29 -40.76 -16.55 19.25
N GLY A 30 -39.48 -16.85 19.00
CA GLY A 30 -38.90 -16.92 17.65
C GLY A 30 -38.61 -15.54 17.06
N SER A 31 -38.96 -15.33 15.80
CA SER A 31 -38.70 -14.07 15.09
C SER A 31 -39.52 -12.90 15.65
N GLY A 32 -38.90 -11.73 15.79
CA GLY A 32 -39.55 -10.56 16.39
C GLY A 32 -38.73 -9.28 16.38
N ASN A 33 -39.34 -8.19 16.84
CA ASN A 33 -38.71 -6.88 16.98
C ASN A 33 -38.12 -6.71 18.39
N TRP A 34 -36.95 -6.08 18.51
CA TRP A 34 -36.30 -5.79 19.80
C TRP A 34 -37.19 -4.96 20.71
N SER A 35 -37.96 -4.03 20.15
CA SER A 35 -38.87 -3.16 20.90
C SER A 35 -40.11 -3.87 21.45
N ASP A 36 -40.44 -5.07 20.97
CA ASP A 36 -41.64 -5.81 21.38
C ASP A 36 -41.39 -6.55 22.71
N THR A 37 -42.05 -6.07 23.76
CA THR A 37 -41.87 -6.60 25.11
C THR A 37 -42.41 -8.02 25.26
N LEU A 38 -43.26 -8.50 24.35
CA LEU A 38 -43.74 -9.89 24.34
C LEU A 38 -42.67 -10.90 23.93
N HIS A 39 -41.52 -10.45 23.44
CA HIS A 39 -40.35 -11.30 23.20
C HIS A 39 -39.39 -11.35 24.40
N TRP A 40 -39.61 -10.54 25.44
CA TRP A 40 -38.70 -10.41 26.57
C TRP A 40 -39.27 -10.99 27.87
N ALA A 41 -39.01 -12.28 28.10
CA ALA A 41 -39.47 -12.99 29.29
C ALA A 41 -38.56 -12.77 30.50
N THR A 42 -39.11 -12.89 31.71
CA THR A 42 -38.37 -12.81 32.99
C THR A 42 -37.58 -14.08 33.33
N ALA A 43 -37.71 -15.14 32.52
CA ALA A 43 -36.99 -16.41 32.65
C ALA A 43 -36.91 -17.13 31.29
N SER A 44 -35.90 -17.98 31.08
CA SER A 44 -35.73 -18.76 29.84
C SER A 44 -36.98 -19.60 29.53
N GLY A 45 -37.53 -19.43 28.32
CA GLY A 45 -38.75 -20.12 27.86
C GLY A 45 -40.02 -19.74 28.61
N GLY A 46 -39.98 -18.70 29.44
CA GLY A 46 -41.09 -18.25 30.26
C GLY A 46 -42.18 -17.52 29.47
N SER A 47 -43.34 -17.34 30.11
CA SER A 47 -44.50 -16.63 29.56
C SER A 47 -44.88 -15.37 30.37
N THR A 48 -44.01 -14.94 31.28
CA THR A 48 -44.12 -13.69 32.02
C THR A 48 -43.14 -12.70 31.41
N PHE A 49 -43.64 -11.54 30.99
CA PHE A 49 -42.89 -10.59 30.17
C PHE A 49 -42.61 -9.30 30.93
N HIS A 50 -41.50 -8.65 30.56
CA HIS A 50 -41.19 -7.30 31.01
C HIS A 50 -42.15 -6.28 30.38
N SER A 51 -42.29 -5.11 31.02
CA SER A 51 -43.17 -4.03 30.55
C SER A 51 -42.49 -3.01 29.64
N ALA A 52 -41.19 -3.15 29.45
CA ALA A 52 -40.35 -2.30 28.61
C ALA A 52 -39.27 -3.19 27.94
N PRO A 53 -38.69 -2.77 26.81
CA PRO A 53 -37.51 -3.44 26.26
C PRO A 53 -36.28 -3.26 27.19
N PRO A 54 -35.24 -4.09 27.03
CA PRO A 54 -34.01 -3.98 27.82
C PRO A 54 -33.37 -2.59 27.70
N SER A 55 -32.77 -2.15 28.80
CA SER A 55 -31.95 -0.92 28.90
C SER A 55 -30.46 -1.26 29.12
N SER A 56 -29.60 -0.25 29.16
CA SER A 56 -28.16 -0.41 29.44
C SER A 56 -27.82 -1.10 30.76
N ASP A 57 -28.77 -1.20 31.70
CA ASP A 57 -28.59 -1.86 33.00
C ASP A 57 -29.04 -3.33 33.00
N ASP A 58 -29.69 -3.80 31.93
CA ASP A 58 -30.34 -5.11 31.86
C ASP A 58 -29.53 -6.15 31.07
N ASN A 59 -29.48 -7.39 31.55
CA ASN A 59 -28.79 -8.48 30.82
C ASN A 59 -29.76 -9.15 29.85
N VAL A 60 -29.31 -9.44 28.64
CA VAL A 60 -30.10 -10.15 27.63
C VAL A 60 -29.52 -11.52 27.34
N PHE A 61 -30.40 -12.51 27.24
CA PHE A 61 -30.05 -13.91 27.03
C PHE A 61 -30.81 -14.49 25.84
N PHE A 62 -30.04 -15.11 24.94
CA PHE A 62 -30.54 -15.90 23.82
C PHE A 62 -30.02 -17.33 24.00
N ASN A 63 -30.92 -18.28 24.22
CA ASN A 63 -30.55 -19.66 24.52
C ASN A 63 -31.43 -20.67 23.78
N ALA A 64 -31.35 -21.95 24.15
CA ALA A 64 -32.03 -23.03 23.46
C ALA A 64 -33.57 -22.87 23.42
N SER A 65 -34.14 -22.07 24.31
CA SER A 65 -35.58 -21.79 24.37
C SER A 65 -36.00 -20.56 23.54
N SER A 66 -35.04 -19.82 22.96
CA SER A 66 -35.30 -18.54 22.30
C SER A 66 -35.87 -18.68 20.89
N PHE A 67 -35.45 -19.71 20.16
CA PHE A 67 -35.75 -19.88 18.73
C PHE A 67 -36.28 -21.28 18.45
N SER A 68 -37.15 -21.38 17.43
CA SER A 68 -37.72 -22.66 16.97
C SER A 68 -37.27 -23.04 15.56
N GLY A 69 -36.60 -22.10 14.87
CA GLY A 69 -35.97 -22.28 13.56
C GLY A 69 -34.90 -21.19 13.33
N PRO A 70 -34.49 -20.94 12.08
CA PRO A 70 -33.58 -19.85 11.72
C PRO A 70 -34.28 -18.50 11.82
N ASP A 71 -34.67 -18.17 13.05
CA ASP A 71 -35.46 -17.01 13.43
C ASP A 71 -34.63 -15.73 13.44
N THR A 72 -35.31 -14.59 13.30
CA THR A 72 -34.68 -13.26 13.20
C THR A 72 -35.07 -12.34 14.36
N VAL A 73 -34.07 -11.82 15.06
CA VAL A 73 -34.20 -10.70 16.00
C VAL A 73 -33.96 -9.40 15.24
N THR A 74 -34.98 -8.55 15.14
CA THR A 74 -34.90 -7.29 14.40
C THR A 74 -34.66 -6.12 15.34
N ILE A 75 -33.51 -5.46 15.23
CA ILE A 75 -33.17 -4.18 15.90
C ILE A 75 -33.92 -3.05 15.18
N ASP A 76 -35.18 -2.86 15.55
CA ASP A 76 -36.10 -1.88 14.99
C ASP A 76 -36.06 -0.50 15.68
N VAL A 77 -35.35 -0.44 16.81
CA VAL A 77 -35.02 0.76 17.60
C VAL A 77 -33.55 0.68 18.05
N MET A 78 -33.01 1.74 18.65
CA MET A 78 -31.69 1.64 19.32
C MET A 78 -31.77 0.58 20.43
N ALA A 79 -31.14 -0.57 20.22
CA ALA A 79 -31.10 -1.66 21.18
C ALA A 79 -30.03 -1.37 22.24
N GLU A 80 -30.36 -1.58 23.51
CA GLU A 80 -29.45 -1.34 24.62
C GLU A 80 -29.48 -2.55 25.57
N CYS A 81 -28.33 -2.95 26.09
CA CYS A 81 -28.23 -3.95 27.14
C CYS A 81 -26.94 -3.74 27.97
N ASN A 82 -26.92 -4.28 29.18
CA ASN A 82 -25.69 -4.47 29.95
C ASN A 82 -24.88 -5.63 29.35
N ASN A 83 -25.19 -6.88 29.72
CA ASN A 83 -24.55 -8.06 29.13
C ASN A 83 -25.43 -8.67 28.03
N MET A 84 -24.80 -9.19 26.97
CA MET A 84 -25.46 -9.97 25.93
C MET A 84 -24.84 -11.36 25.83
N ASP A 85 -25.64 -12.40 26.10
CA ASP A 85 -25.18 -13.80 26.08
C ASP A 85 -26.03 -14.66 25.12
N TRP A 86 -25.39 -15.21 24.10
CA TRP A 86 -25.96 -16.15 23.13
C TRP A 86 -25.65 -17.61 23.44
N THR A 87 -25.11 -17.90 24.63
CA THR A 87 -24.72 -19.26 25.01
C THR A 87 -25.91 -20.21 24.91
N GLY A 88 -25.76 -21.24 24.07
CA GLY A 88 -26.76 -22.27 23.87
C GLY A 88 -27.90 -21.90 22.93
N ALA A 89 -27.88 -20.72 22.30
CA ALA A 89 -28.80 -20.42 21.20
C ALA A 89 -28.66 -21.48 20.09
N ALA A 90 -29.80 -21.96 19.61
CA ALA A 90 -29.87 -23.01 18.59
C ALA A 90 -30.41 -22.44 17.27
N HIS A 91 -30.36 -23.27 16.22
CA HIS A 91 -31.02 -23.01 14.93
C HIS A 91 -30.46 -21.85 14.09
N SER A 92 -29.23 -21.40 14.36
CA SER A 92 -28.54 -20.37 13.56
C SER A 92 -29.34 -19.07 13.42
N PRO A 93 -29.64 -18.38 14.52
CA PRO A 93 -30.46 -17.19 14.50
C PRO A 93 -29.74 -16.03 13.79
N LEU A 94 -30.54 -15.13 13.24
CA LEU A 94 -30.10 -13.87 12.66
C LEU A 94 -30.46 -12.73 13.61
N ILE A 95 -29.51 -11.86 13.96
CA ILE A 95 -29.82 -10.54 14.50
C ILE A 95 -29.52 -9.49 13.44
N THR A 96 -30.49 -8.65 13.12
CA THR A 96 -30.34 -7.63 12.07
C THR A 96 -31.12 -6.37 12.36
N GLY A 97 -30.78 -5.24 11.75
CA GLY A 97 -31.60 -4.03 11.82
C GLY A 97 -30.90 -2.80 11.28
N MET A 98 -31.67 -1.71 11.10
CA MET A 98 -31.15 -0.43 10.62
C MET A 98 -30.62 0.47 11.76
N TRP A 99 -30.94 0.14 13.01
CA TRP A 99 -30.49 0.85 14.19
C TRP A 99 -29.31 0.15 14.86
N GLY A 100 -28.58 0.89 15.70
CA GLY A 100 -27.40 0.40 16.41
C GLY A 100 -27.74 -0.42 17.65
N LEU A 101 -26.74 -1.17 18.12
CA LEU A 101 -26.73 -1.91 19.37
C LEU A 101 -25.71 -1.30 20.34
N ARG A 102 -26.15 -0.92 21.55
CA ARG A 102 -25.28 -0.44 22.63
C ARG A 102 -25.16 -1.48 23.73
N ILE A 103 -23.93 -1.80 24.12
CA ILE A 103 -23.62 -2.81 25.13
C ILE A 103 -22.78 -2.15 26.23
N SER A 104 -23.28 -2.12 27.47
CA SER A 104 -22.57 -1.53 28.61
C SER A 104 -21.73 -2.53 29.42
N GLY A 105 -21.82 -3.81 29.08
CA GLY A 105 -21.18 -4.93 29.74
C GLY A 105 -20.45 -5.88 28.77
N ASN A 106 -20.50 -7.17 29.08
CA ASN A 106 -19.88 -8.23 28.30
C ASN A 106 -20.73 -8.65 27.11
N MET A 107 -20.09 -9.16 26.06
CA MET A 107 -20.76 -9.79 24.93
C MET A 107 -20.19 -11.18 24.70
N LYS A 108 -21.07 -12.15 24.52
CA LYS A 108 -20.70 -13.52 24.14
C LYS A 108 -21.62 -14.06 23.06
N CYS A 109 -21.08 -14.16 21.86
CA CYS A 109 -21.72 -14.74 20.69
C CYS A 109 -21.38 -16.23 20.52
N ILE A 110 -22.04 -16.86 19.56
CA ILE A 110 -21.74 -18.22 19.12
C ILE A 110 -21.48 -18.23 17.61
N SER A 111 -20.60 -19.11 17.13
CA SER A 111 -20.25 -19.18 15.70
C SER A 111 -21.42 -19.52 14.77
N ALA A 112 -22.49 -20.10 15.31
CA ALA A 112 -23.65 -20.53 14.53
C ALA A 112 -24.60 -19.38 14.16
N MET A 113 -24.51 -18.22 14.81
CA MET A 113 -25.40 -17.08 14.57
C MET A 113 -24.89 -16.19 13.42
N SER A 114 -25.79 -15.39 12.87
CA SER A 114 -25.45 -14.32 11.92
C SER A 114 -25.83 -12.95 12.49
N PHE A 115 -25.02 -11.93 12.23
CA PHE A 115 -25.20 -10.60 12.82
C PHE A 115 -24.98 -9.51 11.76
N TYR A 116 -26.04 -8.74 11.54
CA TYR A 116 -26.13 -7.69 10.53
C TYR A 116 -26.74 -6.42 11.13
N SER A 117 -25.95 -5.65 11.90
CA SER A 117 -26.36 -4.32 12.38
C SER A 117 -25.55 -3.23 11.70
N THR A 118 -26.12 -2.03 11.64
CA THR A 118 -25.46 -0.83 11.12
C THR A 118 -24.34 -0.34 12.03
N SER A 119 -24.39 -0.60 13.35
CA SER A 119 -23.29 -0.30 14.28
C SER A 119 -23.43 -1.03 15.62
N ILE A 120 -22.29 -1.33 16.23
CA ILE A 120 -22.19 -1.82 17.61
C ILE A 120 -21.37 -0.79 18.42
N SER A 121 -21.86 -0.38 19.58
CA SER A 121 -21.08 0.41 20.54
C SER A 121 -20.97 -0.29 21.87
N PHE A 122 -19.76 -0.25 22.44
CA PHE A 122 -19.52 -0.66 23.80
C PHE A 122 -19.33 0.57 24.67
N ASP A 123 -20.29 0.84 25.55
CA ASP A 123 -20.45 2.11 26.26
C ASP A 123 -20.35 1.88 27.77
N SER A 124 -19.14 2.00 28.32
CA SER A 124 -18.89 1.65 29.74
C SER A 124 -17.56 2.15 30.26
N ASP A 125 -17.48 2.32 31.59
CA ASP A 125 -16.21 2.47 32.33
C ASP A 125 -15.80 1.22 33.12
N GLY A 126 -16.54 0.12 32.96
CA GLY A 126 -16.20 -1.17 33.57
C GLY A 126 -15.11 -1.95 32.83
N ILE A 127 -14.76 -3.11 33.39
CA ILE A 127 -13.85 -4.07 32.77
C ILE A 127 -14.68 -5.21 32.18
N HIS A 128 -14.60 -5.37 30.87
CA HIS A 128 -15.47 -6.23 30.09
C HIS A 128 -14.70 -7.14 29.15
N THR A 129 -15.38 -8.21 28.76
CA THR A 129 -14.91 -9.20 27.81
C THR A 129 -15.87 -9.28 26.63
N ILE A 130 -15.30 -9.49 25.44
CA ILE A 130 -16.05 -9.58 24.19
C ILE A 130 -15.60 -10.82 23.44
N ASP A 131 -16.52 -11.76 23.28
CA ASP A 131 -16.37 -12.95 22.48
C ASP A 131 -17.35 -12.86 21.31
N PHE A 132 -16.83 -12.62 20.10
CA PHE A 132 -17.62 -12.62 18.87
C PHE A 132 -17.94 -14.05 18.40
N GLY A 133 -17.44 -15.08 19.07
CA GLY A 133 -17.72 -16.48 18.75
C GLY A 133 -17.19 -16.90 17.38
N GLY A 134 -16.20 -16.17 16.82
CA GLY A 134 -15.68 -16.40 15.47
C GLY A 134 -16.62 -15.96 14.33
N MET A 135 -17.63 -15.15 14.64
CA MET A 135 -18.56 -14.60 13.65
C MET A 135 -17.91 -13.55 12.74
N VAL A 136 -18.43 -13.44 11.51
CA VAL A 136 -18.09 -12.37 10.56
C VAL A 136 -19.19 -11.32 10.54
N LEU A 137 -18.83 -10.06 10.76
CA LEU A 137 -19.74 -8.92 10.77
C LEU A 137 -19.69 -8.19 9.42
N SER A 138 -20.81 -8.13 8.69
CA SER A 138 -20.78 -7.67 7.30
C SER A 138 -20.93 -6.17 7.09
N ASP A 139 -21.63 -5.42 7.96
CA ASP A 139 -22.08 -4.06 7.64
C ASP A 139 -22.00 -3.04 8.80
N GLY A 140 -21.26 -3.37 9.86
CA GLY A 140 -21.18 -2.54 11.07
C GLY A 140 -19.79 -1.96 11.33
N GLY A 141 -19.75 -0.72 11.81
CA GLY A 141 -18.61 -0.20 12.58
C GLY A 141 -18.73 -0.59 14.05
N ILE A 142 -17.60 -0.79 14.73
CA ILE A 142 -17.56 -1.03 16.18
C ILE A 142 -16.97 0.20 16.85
N SER A 143 -17.62 0.69 17.89
CA SER A 143 -17.09 1.77 18.72
C SER A 143 -16.91 1.34 20.17
N PHE A 144 -15.85 1.85 20.79
CA PHE A 144 -15.51 1.66 22.20
C PHE A 144 -15.51 3.03 22.86
N ASN A 145 -16.43 3.23 23.80
CA ASN A 145 -16.77 4.53 24.38
C ASN A 145 -16.65 4.47 25.91
N GLY A 146 -15.45 4.78 26.42
CA GLY A 146 -15.28 5.05 27.85
C GLY A 146 -15.96 6.36 28.20
N LEU A 147 -16.84 6.38 29.21
CA LEU A 147 -17.58 7.59 29.58
C LEU A 147 -16.68 8.56 30.36
N THR A 148 -15.80 8.01 31.21
CA THR A 148 -14.70 8.73 31.88
C THR A 148 -13.32 8.36 31.32
N GLY A 149 -13.26 7.32 30.48
CA GLY A 149 -12.02 6.79 29.89
C GLY A 149 -11.42 5.62 30.67
N ASP A 150 -12.16 5.07 31.64
CA ASP A 150 -11.72 3.93 32.44
C ASP A 150 -12.20 2.58 31.90
N GLY A 151 -13.08 2.59 30.90
CA GLY A 151 -13.57 1.39 30.24
C GLY A 151 -12.45 0.52 29.71
N VAL A 152 -12.56 -0.80 29.90
CA VAL A 152 -11.62 -1.79 29.39
C VAL A 152 -12.39 -2.90 28.67
N TRP A 153 -12.02 -3.18 27.43
CA TRP A 153 -12.59 -4.26 26.63
C TRP A 153 -11.50 -5.23 26.21
N THR A 154 -11.63 -6.48 26.63
CA THR A 154 -10.72 -7.57 26.28
C THR A 154 -11.38 -8.51 25.29
N LEU A 155 -10.80 -8.67 24.12
CA LEU A 155 -11.26 -9.66 23.14
C LEU A 155 -10.94 -11.08 23.63
N LEU A 156 -11.89 -12.00 23.45
CA LEU A 156 -11.75 -13.43 23.72
C LEU A 156 -11.87 -14.30 22.45
N SER A 157 -12.06 -13.65 21.30
CA SER A 157 -12.07 -14.29 19.99
C SER A 157 -11.53 -13.34 18.92
N ASP A 158 -11.28 -13.89 17.75
CA ASP A 158 -11.01 -13.10 16.55
C ASP A 158 -12.21 -12.20 16.21
N LEU A 159 -11.91 -11.06 15.58
CA LEU A 159 -12.88 -10.07 15.09
C LEU A 159 -12.68 -9.88 13.58
N THR A 160 -13.70 -10.18 12.80
CA THR A 160 -13.69 -9.98 11.34
C THR A 160 -14.85 -9.10 10.91
N LEU A 161 -14.53 -7.95 10.29
CA LEU A 161 -15.47 -7.08 9.59
C LEU A 161 -15.26 -7.23 8.07
N THR A 162 -16.33 -7.34 7.28
CA THR A 162 -16.21 -7.42 5.80
C THR A 162 -16.80 -6.23 5.06
N GLY A 163 -17.51 -5.33 5.74
CA GLY A 163 -18.11 -4.16 5.12
C GLY A 163 -17.03 -3.19 4.62
N VAL A 164 -17.12 -2.74 3.37
CA VAL A 164 -16.10 -1.90 2.72
C VAL A 164 -15.82 -0.57 3.44
N PHE A 165 -16.78 -0.09 4.24
CA PHE A 165 -16.66 1.12 5.07
C PHE A 165 -16.56 0.80 6.57
N SER A 166 -16.29 -0.46 6.93
CA SER A 166 -16.15 -0.86 8.33
C SER A 166 -15.00 -0.12 9.01
N SER A 167 -15.19 0.19 10.27
CA SER A 167 -14.16 0.82 11.09
C SER A 167 -14.28 0.36 12.52
N ILE A 168 -13.14 0.41 13.22
CA ILE A 168 -13.11 0.30 14.68
C ILE A 168 -12.76 1.69 15.20
N MET A 169 -13.62 2.25 16.05
CA MET A 169 -13.44 3.53 16.71
C MET A 169 -13.17 3.32 18.18
N LEU A 170 -11.93 3.55 18.61
CA LEU A 170 -11.61 3.70 20.02
C LEU A 170 -11.73 5.19 20.37
N ASN A 171 -12.89 5.57 20.91
CA ASN A 171 -13.16 6.95 21.29
C ASN A 171 -12.49 7.28 22.62
N ASN A 172 -12.77 6.51 23.67
CA ASN A 172 -12.10 6.57 24.96
C ASN A 172 -12.03 5.18 25.60
N GLY A 173 -11.15 5.00 26.60
CA GLY A 173 -10.96 3.71 27.28
C GLY A 173 -9.93 2.82 26.59
N THR A 174 -9.84 1.57 27.02
CA THR A 174 -8.76 0.65 26.67
C THR A 174 -9.27 -0.57 25.90
N LEU A 175 -8.79 -0.78 24.69
CA LEU A 175 -8.99 -2.02 23.94
C LEU A 175 -7.77 -2.93 24.09
N ILE A 176 -8.02 -4.17 24.55
CA ILE A 176 -7.02 -5.24 24.67
C ILE A 176 -7.41 -6.34 23.69
N THR A 177 -6.58 -6.52 22.67
CA THR A 177 -6.83 -7.50 21.60
C THR A 177 -6.49 -8.95 22.01
N ASN A 178 -5.70 -9.11 23.07
CA ASN A 178 -5.45 -10.38 23.74
C ASN A 178 -4.93 -11.51 22.82
N GLY A 179 -4.14 -11.17 21.80
CA GLY A 179 -3.56 -12.13 20.86
C GLY A 179 -4.48 -12.59 19.74
N HIS A 180 -5.70 -12.04 19.65
CA HIS A 180 -6.67 -12.40 18.62
C HIS A 180 -6.49 -11.61 17.34
N THR A 181 -6.86 -12.23 16.21
CA THR A 181 -6.80 -11.58 14.91
C THR A 181 -7.91 -10.55 14.78
N ILE A 182 -7.56 -9.35 14.33
CA ILE A 182 -8.50 -8.29 13.94
C ILE A 182 -8.36 -8.08 12.44
N SER A 183 -9.44 -8.26 11.69
CA SER A 183 -9.45 -8.06 10.24
C SER A 183 -10.60 -7.17 9.83
N LEU A 184 -10.30 -6.11 9.09
CA LEU A 184 -11.28 -5.20 8.51
C LEU A 184 -10.73 -4.58 7.22
N PRO A 185 -11.56 -4.37 6.18
CA PRO A 185 -11.13 -3.65 4.99
C PRO A 185 -10.96 -2.15 5.23
N GLY A 186 -11.53 -1.57 6.30
CA GLY A 186 -11.36 -0.15 6.62
C GLY A 186 -10.35 0.11 7.73
N ASN A 187 -10.54 1.21 8.47
CA ASN A 187 -9.52 1.76 9.37
C ASN A 187 -9.81 1.47 10.85
N ILE A 188 -8.75 1.39 11.65
CA ILE A 188 -8.82 1.52 13.09
C ILE A 188 -8.50 2.97 13.44
N HIS A 189 -9.43 3.63 14.14
CA HIS A 189 -9.29 5.00 14.61
C HIS A 189 -9.14 5.01 16.12
N VAL A 190 -8.06 5.61 16.61
CA VAL A 190 -7.93 6.01 18.01
C VAL A 190 -8.15 7.52 18.05
N MET A 191 -9.31 7.94 18.57
CA MET A 191 -9.71 9.34 18.51
C MET A 191 -8.98 10.17 19.56
N GLY A 192 -8.57 11.38 19.17
CA GLY A 192 -7.97 12.34 20.08
C GLY A 192 -8.96 12.88 21.10
N GLY A 193 -8.52 13.09 22.34
CA GLY A 193 -9.36 13.60 23.42
C GLY A 193 -8.57 13.82 24.72
N ALA A 194 -9.22 14.42 25.71
CA ALA A 194 -8.66 14.63 27.05
C ALA A 194 -8.77 13.39 27.95
N MET A 195 -9.69 12.47 27.63
CA MET A 195 -9.90 11.25 28.39
C MET A 195 -8.78 10.24 28.11
N LYS A 196 -8.63 9.30 29.05
CA LYS A 196 -7.67 8.20 28.93
C LYS A 196 -8.10 7.24 27.83
N SER A 197 -7.14 6.82 27.01
CA SER A 197 -7.34 5.77 26.00
C SER A 197 -6.15 4.81 25.97
N GLY A 198 -6.38 3.58 25.52
CA GLY A 198 -5.32 2.58 25.40
C GLY A 198 -5.57 1.54 24.32
N LEU A 199 -4.53 1.14 23.59
CA LEU A 199 -4.59 0.04 22.63
C LEU A 199 -3.45 -0.94 22.89
N TYR A 200 -3.80 -2.16 23.29
CA TYR A 200 -2.85 -3.21 23.66
C TYR A 200 -3.00 -4.38 22.68
N LEU A 201 -1.95 -4.57 21.87
CA LEU A 201 -1.97 -5.53 20.77
C LEU A 201 -1.44 -6.92 21.15
N GLY A 202 -0.66 -7.06 22.23
CA GLY A 202 -0.11 -8.37 22.60
C GLY A 202 0.62 -9.03 21.42
N ASN A 203 0.31 -10.28 21.08
CA ASN A 203 0.81 -10.99 19.91
C ASN A 203 -0.22 -11.08 18.75
N SER A 204 -1.19 -10.18 18.70
CA SER A 204 -2.28 -10.17 17.72
C SER A 204 -1.79 -9.88 16.30
N THR A 205 -2.54 -10.37 15.31
CA THR A 205 -2.44 -9.92 13.92
C THR A 205 -3.55 -8.92 13.62
N VAL A 206 -3.20 -7.74 13.12
CA VAL A 206 -4.13 -6.67 12.77
C VAL A 206 -4.05 -6.41 11.27
N ASN A 207 -5.11 -6.73 10.53
CA ASN A 207 -5.25 -6.45 9.10
C ASN A 207 -6.24 -5.31 8.92
N CYS A 208 -5.77 -4.13 8.49
CA CYS A 208 -6.61 -2.96 8.28
C CYS A 208 -6.13 -2.11 7.11
N SER A 209 -6.98 -1.21 6.62
CA SER A 209 -6.56 -0.18 5.65
C SER A 209 -5.65 0.88 6.27
N GLY A 210 -5.76 1.11 7.57
CA GLY A 210 -5.03 2.17 8.25
C GLY A 210 -5.18 2.08 9.76
N LEU A 211 -4.10 2.43 10.47
CA LEU A 211 -4.10 2.62 11.92
C LEU A 211 -3.92 4.12 12.20
N ASN A 212 -5.03 4.79 12.45
CA ASN A 212 -5.12 6.23 12.59
C ASN A 212 -5.15 6.62 14.07
N ILE A 213 -3.97 6.92 14.62
CA ILE A 213 -3.84 7.39 16.00
C ILE A 213 -3.89 8.92 16.00
N MET A 214 -5.00 9.51 16.44
CA MET A 214 -5.23 10.96 16.41
C MET A 214 -4.78 11.67 17.70
N ALA A 215 -3.63 11.26 18.24
CA ALA A 215 -2.94 11.84 19.41
C ALA A 215 -3.85 12.27 20.60
N PRO A 216 -4.46 11.34 21.34
CA PRO A 216 -5.13 11.65 22.60
C PRO A 216 -4.10 12.11 23.64
N MET A 217 -4.44 13.11 24.47
CA MET A 217 -3.50 13.65 25.48
C MET A 217 -3.04 12.61 26.51
N ASN A 218 -3.85 11.55 26.70
CA ASN A 218 -3.64 10.48 27.67
C ASN A 218 -3.72 9.08 27.01
N PHE A 219 -3.01 8.89 25.89
CA PHE A 219 -3.01 7.61 25.16
C PHE A 219 -1.82 6.72 25.47
N THR A 220 -2.09 5.45 25.75
CA THR A 220 -1.07 4.40 25.85
C THR A 220 -1.21 3.42 24.68
N PHE A 221 -0.15 3.28 23.90
CA PHE A 221 -0.05 2.26 22.86
C PHE A 221 0.99 1.21 23.28
N ASP A 222 0.58 -0.05 23.27
CA ASP A 222 1.46 -1.19 23.49
C ASP A 222 1.31 -2.19 22.35
N ALA A 223 2.33 -2.27 21.49
CA ALA A 223 2.34 -3.18 20.36
C ALA A 223 2.61 -4.63 20.74
N GLY A 224 3.11 -4.93 21.95
CA GLY A 224 3.59 -6.27 22.31
C GLY A 224 4.55 -6.86 21.27
N THR A 225 4.21 -8.03 20.74
CA THR A 225 4.85 -8.71 19.61
C THR A 225 3.90 -8.87 18.42
N SER A 226 3.04 -7.87 18.19
CA SER A 226 1.99 -7.92 17.16
C SER A 226 2.53 -7.81 15.73
N THR A 227 1.68 -8.19 14.78
CA THR A 227 1.87 -7.91 13.35
C THR A 227 0.74 -7.02 12.85
N ILE A 228 1.08 -5.84 12.32
CA ILE A 228 0.14 -4.90 11.73
C ILE A 228 0.34 -4.89 10.21
N ASN A 229 -0.67 -5.34 9.47
CA ASN A 229 -0.70 -5.33 8.02
C ASN A 229 -1.62 -4.21 7.55
N ILE A 230 -1.02 -3.19 6.93
CA ILE A 230 -1.72 -2.06 6.31
C ILE A 230 -1.99 -2.42 4.84
N LEU A 231 -3.23 -2.78 4.52
CA LEU A 231 -3.66 -3.35 3.25
C LEU A 231 -4.37 -2.29 2.39
N ASN A 232 -3.86 -1.99 1.20
CA ASN A 232 -4.55 -1.22 0.15
C ASN A 232 -5.10 0.17 0.56
N GLY A 233 -4.66 0.75 1.69
CA GLY A 233 -5.61 1.52 2.50
C GLY A 233 -5.17 2.84 3.14
N SER A 234 -3.91 3.26 3.12
CA SER A 234 -3.55 4.60 3.60
C SER A 234 -2.27 5.08 2.94
N SER A 235 -2.34 6.21 2.24
CA SER A 235 -1.17 6.91 1.71
C SER A 235 -0.37 7.62 2.81
N SER A 236 -0.77 7.48 4.07
CA SER A 236 -0.08 8.05 5.21
C SER A 236 -0.12 7.14 6.43
N PHE A 237 0.98 7.14 7.19
CA PHE A 237 1.11 6.49 8.48
C PHE A 237 1.75 7.49 9.44
N SER A 238 0.96 7.97 10.39
CA SER A 238 1.44 8.85 11.46
C SER A 238 1.63 8.01 12.72
N GLY A 239 2.82 7.42 12.87
CA GLY A 239 3.11 6.55 14.02
C GLY A 239 3.24 7.29 15.36
N ASN A 240 3.19 8.64 15.37
CA ASN A 240 3.19 9.51 16.55
C ASN A 240 4.29 9.22 17.59
N ASN A 241 5.45 8.78 17.12
CA ASN A 241 6.59 8.41 17.95
C ASN A 241 6.40 7.16 18.83
N TYR A 242 5.47 6.28 18.45
CA TYR A 242 5.26 5.02 19.15
C TYR A 242 6.27 3.94 18.73
N VAL A 243 6.33 2.90 19.57
CA VAL A 243 7.09 1.68 19.32
C VAL A 243 6.13 0.61 18.81
N PHE A 244 6.41 0.12 17.62
CA PHE A 244 5.71 -0.96 16.95
C PHE A 244 6.60 -2.22 16.93
N TYR A 245 5.97 -3.38 16.81
CA TYR A 245 6.69 -4.63 16.56
C TYR A 245 6.83 -4.83 15.05
N ASP A 246 6.00 -5.64 14.40
CA ASP A 246 6.05 -5.85 12.96
C ASP A 246 4.99 -5.01 12.24
N VAL A 247 5.41 -4.20 11.27
CA VAL A 247 4.51 -3.39 10.43
C VAL A 247 4.81 -3.64 8.96
N ASN A 248 3.79 -4.06 8.22
CA ASN A 248 3.88 -4.40 6.81
C ASN A 248 2.90 -3.54 6.01
N PHE A 249 3.40 -2.87 4.99
CA PHE A 249 2.59 -2.10 4.05
C PHE A 249 2.44 -2.87 2.75
N PHE A 250 1.19 -3.10 2.33
CA PHE A 250 0.88 -3.85 1.12
C PHE A 250 0.07 -3.00 0.16
N GLY A 251 0.63 -2.78 -1.01
CA GLY A 251 -0.07 -2.26 -2.17
C GLY A 251 -0.50 -0.81 -2.02
N LEU A 252 -0.09 0.01 -2.98
CA LEU A 252 -0.83 1.21 -3.35
C LEU A 252 -1.00 1.23 -4.88
N SER A 253 -1.98 1.96 -5.40
CA SER A 253 -2.17 2.11 -6.85
C SER A 253 -0.89 2.63 -7.52
N PHE A 254 -0.50 2.11 -8.68
CA PHE A 254 0.70 2.59 -9.39
C PHE A 254 0.73 4.13 -9.51
N GLY A 255 1.82 4.76 -9.06
CA GLY A 255 1.97 6.23 -9.03
C GLY A 255 1.59 6.91 -7.70
N SER A 256 1.07 6.19 -6.71
CA SER A 256 0.83 6.73 -5.36
C SER A 256 2.05 6.60 -4.44
N GLU A 257 2.12 7.44 -3.43
CA GLU A 257 3.17 7.42 -2.41
C GLU A 257 2.64 7.07 -1.02
N LEU A 258 3.49 6.42 -0.21
CA LEU A 258 3.28 6.22 1.22
C LEU A 258 4.07 7.27 2.00
N TYR A 259 3.38 8.10 2.77
CA TYR A 259 3.98 9.03 3.71
C TYR A 259 4.11 8.43 5.11
N ILE A 260 5.29 8.45 5.72
CA ILE A 260 5.52 8.02 7.11
C ILE A 260 5.94 9.23 7.94
N GLY A 261 5.07 9.61 8.89
CA GLY A 261 5.25 10.71 9.82
C GLY A 261 5.62 10.26 11.23
N GLY A 262 6.24 11.18 11.98
CA GLY A 262 6.73 10.93 13.34
C GLY A 262 8.05 10.17 13.39
N SER A 263 8.66 10.14 14.57
CA SER A 263 9.90 9.42 14.86
C SER A 263 9.58 8.10 15.53
N ASN A 264 9.33 7.06 14.74
CA ASN A 264 8.80 5.79 15.21
C ASN A 264 9.90 4.75 15.42
N SER A 265 9.60 3.69 16.17
CA SER A 265 10.49 2.55 16.33
C SER A 265 9.77 1.28 15.90
N PHE A 266 10.42 0.40 15.15
CA PHE A 266 9.85 -0.84 14.64
C PHE A 266 10.77 -2.00 15.00
N HIS A 267 10.19 -3.17 15.28
CA HIS A 267 10.94 -4.42 15.19
C HIS A 267 11.23 -4.72 13.73
N ASN A 268 10.23 -5.11 12.94
CA ASN A 268 10.34 -5.22 11.48
C ASN A 268 9.45 -4.21 10.77
N LEU A 269 9.93 -3.68 9.64
CA LEU A 269 9.21 -2.76 8.76
C LEU A 269 9.34 -3.22 7.31
N SER A 270 8.24 -3.54 6.65
CA SER A 270 8.27 -3.99 5.26
C SER A 270 7.33 -3.21 4.35
N PHE A 271 7.73 -3.08 3.10
CA PHE A 271 6.98 -2.44 2.02
C PHE A 271 6.89 -3.40 0.85
N ASP A 272 5.68 -3.77 0.47
CA ASP A 272 5.43 -4.58 -0.72
C ASP A 272 4.55 -3.81 -1.69
N SER A 273 5.03 -3.69 -2.93
CA SER A 273 4.33 -3.00 -4.02
C SER A 273 4.02 -1.52 -3.69
N ILE A 274 5.00 -0.84 -3.06
CA ILE A 274 4.96 0.59 -2.73
C ILE A 274 6.01 1.32 -3.58
N PRO A 275 5.63 2.07 -4.63
CA PRO A 275 6.60 2.64 -5.58
C PRO A 275 7.36 3.84 -5.00
N VAL A 276 6.74 4.59 -4.09
CA VAL A 276 7.34 5.77 -3.44
C VAL A 276 7.06 5.75 -1.95
N ILE A 277 8.12 5.84 -1.15
CA ILE A 277 8.05 5.95 0.31
C ILE A 277 8.69 7.26 0.72
N ARG A 278 7.90 8.08 1.43
CA ARG A 278 8.26 9.42 1.85
C ARG A 278 8.31 9.48 3.37
N PHE A 279 9.49 9.65 3.94
CA PHE A 279 9.66 9.85 5.38
C PHE A 279 9.60 11.34 5.73
N GLN A 280 8.96 11.70 6.84
CA GLN A 280 8.91 13.08 7.31
C GLN A 280 10.33 13.64 7.58
N GLN A 281 10.61 14.80 7.01
CA GLN A 281 11.89 15.49 7.20
C GLN A 281 12.20 15.70 8.69
N GLY A 282 13.46 15.49 9.09
CA GLY A 282 13.91 15.65 10.47
C GLY A 282 13.55 14.50 11.41
N MET A 283 12.67 13.57 11.01
CA MET A 283 12.20 12.49 11.88
C MET A 283 12.97 11.19 11.63
N SER A 284 13.01 10.35 12.67
CA SER A 284 13.80 9.11 12.70
C SER A 284 12.93 7.88 12.73
N GLN A 285 13.15 6.92 11.82
CA GLN A 285 12.60 5.56 11.96
C GLN A 285 13.70 4.65 12.53
N VAL A 286 13.50 4.15 13.75
CA VAL A 286 14.42 3.20 14.40
C VAL A 286 14.01 1.78 14.06
N ILE A 287 14.94 0.98 13.58
CA ILE A 287 14.72 -0.40 13.11
C ILE A 287 15.54 -1.36 13.98
N GLN A 288 14.85 -2.21 14.75
CA GLN A 288 15.49 -3.20 15.61
C GLN A 288 15.86 -4.47 14.83
N GLY A 289 14.85 -5.07 14.18
CA GLY A 289 14.94 -6.20 13.26
C GLY A 289 15.25 -5.74 11.84
N ASN A 290 14.41 -6.08 10.87
CA ASN A 290 14.64 -5.82 9.44
C ASN A 290 13.84 -4.62 8.93
N ILE A 291 14.38 -3.93 7.93
CA ILE A 291 13.62 -3.05 7.04
C ILE A 291 13.76 -3.61 5.64
N THR A 292 12.67 -3.68 4.87
CA THR A 292 12.65 -4.26 3.51
C THR A 292 11.79 -3.43 2.57
N PHE A 293 12.36 -3.01 1.43
CA PHE A 293 11.69 -2.13 0.47
C PHE A 293 11.13 -2.87 -0.75
N ASN A 294 11.66 -4.05 -1.08
CA ASN A 294 11.24 -4.90 -2.21
C ASN A 294 11.31 -4.20 -3.59
N GLY A 295 12.40 -3.46 -3.85
CA GLY A 295 12.70 -2.93 -5.18
C GLY A 295 13.07 -4.01 -6.19
N SER A 296 12.79 -3.74 -7.47
CA SER A 296 13.23 -4.57 -8.60
C SER A 296 13.68 -3.68 -9.77
N CYS A 297 14.47 -4.19 -10.70
CA CYS A 297 14.90 -3.44 -11.90
C CYS A 297 13.74 -2.87 -12.73
N GLY A 298 12.62 -3.58 -12.85
CA GLY A 298 11.42 -3.09 -13.55
C GLY A 298 10.61 -2.08 -12.74
N TYR A 299 10.73 -2.12 -11.40
CA TYR A 299 9.99 -1.29 -10.47
C TYR A 299 10.90 -0.89 -9.29
N PRO A 300 11.86 0.03 -9.49
CA PRO A 300 12.71 0.49 -8.41
C PRO A 300 11.87 1.30 -7.41
N VAL A 301 12.22 1.18 -6.12
CA VAL A 301 11.47 1.85 -5.05
C VAL A 301 12.13 3.19 -4.75
N THR A 302 11.34 4.26 -4.85
CA THR A 302 11.82 5.61 -4.53
C THR A 302 11.67 5.89 -3.05
N VAL A 303 12.77 6.18 -2.36
CA VAL A 303 12.79 6.42 -0.92
C VAL A 303 13.35 7.81 -0.64
N ILE A 304 12.50 8.69 -0.13
CA ILE A 304 12.79 10.12 -0.06
C ILE A 304 12.32 10.77 1.24
N SER A 305 12.92 11.91 1.58
CA SER A 305 12.35 12.82 2.57
C SER A 305 11.13 13.56 2.04
N SER A 306 10.28 14.04 2.96
CA SER A 306 9.11 14.86 2.67
C SER A 306 9.45 16.27 2.18
N GLU A 307 10.67 16.76 2.41
CA GLU A 307 11.10 18.08 1.96
C GLU A 307 12.48 18.01 1.30
N SER A 308 12.59 18.52 0.07
CA SER A 308 13.84 18.47 -0.70
C SER A 308 14.96 19.23 0.00
N GLY A 309 16.14 18.63 0.11
CA GLY A 309 17.30 19.21 0.78
C GLY A 309 17.28 19.10 2.30
N LYS A 310 16.23 18.53 2.91
CA LYS A 310 16.15 18.28 4.35
C LYS A 310 16.03 16.79 4.63
N PRO A 311 17.00 16.15 5.30
CA PRO A 311 17.01 14.70 5.41
C PRO A 311 15.97 14.16 6.39
N ALA A 312 15.48 12.95 6.11
CA ALA A 312 14.88 12.05 7.10
C ALA A 312 15.90 10.97 7.51
N TYR A 313 15.69 10.30 8.65
CA TYR A 313 16.68 9.40 9.23
C TYR A 313 16.17 7.96 9.36
N LEU A 314 16.97 7.00 8.89
CA LEU A 314 16.76 5.56 9.09
C LEU A 314 17.86 5.02 10.02
N LEU A 315 17.47 4.55 11.19
CA LEU A 315 18.39 4.16 12.26
C LEU A 315 18.34 2.64 12.46
N LYS A 316 19.33 1.91 11.96
CA LYS A 316 19.45 0.47 12.22
C LYS A 316 20.25 0.26 13.50
N VAL A 317 19.69 -0.47 14.48
CA VAL A 317 20.37 -0.65 15.78
C VAL A 317 21.65 -1.49 15.67
N SER A 318 21.65 -2.52 14.81
CA SER A 318 22.78 -3.44 14.59
C SER A 318 22.59 -4.23 13.28
N GLY A 319 23.63 -4.91 12.80
CA GLY A 319 23.55 -5.73 11.57
C GLY A 319 23.60 -4.90 10.29
N THR A 320 23.10 -5.45 9.19
CA THR A 320 23.16 -4.81 7.86
C THR A 320 21.78 -4.82 7.22
N VAL A 321 21.37 -3.67 6.70
CA VAL A 321 20.28 -3.53 5.74
C VAL A 321 20.87 -3.73 4.34
N SER A 322 20.37 -4.71 3.60
CA SER A 322 20.86 -5.10 2.28
C SER A 322 19.70 -5.08 1.30
N GLU A 323 19.61 -4.02 0.51
CA GLU A 323 18.49 -3.78 -0.41
C GLU A 323 18.99 -3.70 -1.86
N ASP A 324 18.06 -3.72 -2.81
CA ASP A 324 18.34 -3.62 -4.24
C ASP A 324 17.34 -2.68 -4.91
N PHE A 325 17.74 -2.03 -6.01
CA PHE A 325 16.87 -1.20 -6.86
C PHE A 325 16.11 -0.08 -6.11
N LEU A 326 16.85 0.71 -5.33
CA LEU A 326 16.35 1.90 -4.65
C LEU A 326 16.76 3.19 -5.36
N CYS A 327 15.86 4.15 -5.38
CA CYS A 327 16.11 5.53 -5.79
C CYS A 327 16.06 6.44 -4.55
N LEU A 328 17.22 6.85 -4.04
CA LEU A 328 17.34 7.49 -2.72
C LEU A 328 17.58 9.00 -2.83
N ARG A 329 16.83 9.82 -2.08
CA ARG A 329 17.11 11.26 -1.94
C ARG A 329 16.84 11.76 -0.52
N ASP A 330 17.72 12.58 0.03
CA ASP A 330 17.52 13.22 1.34
C ASP A 330 17.29 12.18 2.46
N ILE A 331 18.00 11.05 2.44
CA ILE A 331 17.92 9.99 3.45
C ILE A 331 19.28 9.82 4.13
N THR A 332 19.31 9.94 5.45
CA THR A 332 20.50 9.67 6.26
C THR A 332 20.36 8.35 6.99
N ALA A 333 21.27 7.42 6.73
CA ALA A 333 21.45 6.23 7.54
C ALA A 333 22.21 6.57 8.83
N ALA A 334 21.79 5.97 9.95
CA ALA A 334 22.42 6.11 11.25
C ALA A 334 22.21 4.85 12.12
N GLY A 335 22.67 4.90 13.36
CA GLY A 335 22.60 3.78 14.31
C GLY A 335 23.89 2.95 14.34
N GLY A 336 23.81 1.73 14.88
CA GLY A 336 24.94 0.80 14.99
C GLY A 336 25.04 -0.20 13.83
N GLY A 337 24.06 -0.23 12.92
CA GLY A 337 24.07 -1.06 11.71
C GLY A 337 24.57 -0.31 10.46
N SER A 338 24.76 -1.06 9.38
CA SER A 338 25.13 -0.53 8.06
C SER A 338 23.96 -0.60 7.07
N PHE A 339 23.97 0.29 6.08
CA PHE A 339 23.02 0.30 4.97
C PHE A 339 23.78 0.13 3.65
N VAL A 340 23.45 -0.93 2.92
CA VAL A 340 24.02 -1.25 1.62
C VAL A 340 22.87 -1.41 0.63
N SER A 341 23.00 -0.80 -0.55
CA SER A 341 22.04 -0.99 -1.62
C SER A 341 22.73 -1.19 -2.97
N ALA A 342 22.45 -2.33 -3.61
CA ALA A 342 22.91 -2.65 -4.95
C ALA A 342 21.92 -2.13 -6.00
N ASN A 343 22.38 -2.05 -7.26
CA ASN A 343 21.63 -1.54 -8.42
C ASN A 343 20.76 -0.31 -8.12
N SER A 344 21.31 0.61 -7.31
CA SER A 344 20.55 1.71 -6.70
C SER A 344 21.11 3.06 -7.10
N THR A 345 20.22 4.04 -7.20
CA THR A 345 20.57 5.40 -7.63
C THR A 345 20.55 6.36 -6.45
N ASN A 346 21.63 7.12 -6.30
CA ASN A 346 21.70 8.27 -5.40
C ASN A 346 21.20 9.52 -6.14
N LEU A 347 20.01 10.01 -5.79
CA LEU A 347 19.38 11.21 -6.35
C LEU A 347 19.79 12.50 -5.59
N GLY A 348 20.65 12.41 -4.58
CA GLY A 348 21.22 13.54 -3.85
C GLY A 348 20.97 13.51 -2.34
N ASN A 349 21.92 14.06 -1.58
CA ASN A 349 21.84 14.20 -0.11
C ASN A 349 21.55 12.87 0.62
N VAL A 350 22.21 11.79 0.19
CA VAL A 350 22.15 10.47 0.84
C VAL A 350 23.44 10.24 1.61
N ILE A 351 23.33 9.98 2.92
CA ILE A 351 24.48 9.91 3.86
C ILE A 351 24.52 8.55 4.54
N ASN A 352 25.74 7.98 4.70
CA ASN A 352 26.01 6.68 5.34
C ASN A 352 25.37 5.44 4.69
N TRP A 353 24.98 5.56 3.42
CA TRP A 353 24.63 4.41 2.58
C TRP A 353 25.81 4.02 1.70
N THR A 354 26.08 2.72 1.58
CA THR A 354 26.94 2.19 0.52
C THR A 354 26.06 1.85 -0.68
N ILE A 355 26.04 2.74 -1.67
CA ILE A 355 25.23 2.57 -2.88
C ILE A 355 26.12 2.08 -4.01
N THR A 356 25.77 0.93 -4.58
CA THR A 356 26.34 0.45 -5.84
C THR A 356 25.33 0.76 -6.95
N PRO A 357 25.64 1.67 -7.88
CA PRO A 357 24.76 1.94 -9.00
C PRO A 357 24.60 0.68 -9.88
N PRO A 358 23.51 0.58 -10.66
CA PRO A 358 23.41 -0.45 -11.68
C PRO A 358 24.67 -0.42 -12.55
N SER A 359 25.27 -1.58 -12.81
CA SER A 359 26.35 -1.67 -13.80
C SER A 359 25.79 -1.36 -15.18
N ASP A 360 26.59 -0.77 -16.06
CA ASP A 360 26.32 -0.78 -17.51
C ASP A 360 26.15 -2.26 -17.92
N THR A 361 24.91 -2.71 -18.09
CA THR A 361 24.62 -4.12 -18.33
C THR A 361 24.32 -4.31 -19.80
N VAL A 362 24.85 -5.39 -20.38
CA VAL A 362 24.55 -5.73 -21.78
C VAL A 362 23.38 -6.69 -21.81
N PHE A 363 22.27 -6.23 -22.40
CA PHE A 363 21.07 -7.00 -22.62
C PHE A 363 21.05 -7.58 -24.04
N TYR A 364 20.89 -8.90 -24.14
CA TYR A 364 20.77 -9.63 -25.40
C TYR A 364 19.32 -10.02 -25.62
N TRP A 365 18.79 -9.71 -26.79
CA TRP A 365 17.47 -10.21 -27.18
C TRP A 365 17.52 -11.72 -27.43
N VAL A 366 16.52 -12.45 -26.94
CA VAL A 366 16.39 -13.92 -27.07
C VAL A 366 14.93 -14.33 -27.33
N GLY A 367 14.72 -15.56 -27.81
CA GLY A 367 13.38 -16.15 -27.95
C GLY A 367 12.61 -15.79 -29.23
N GLY A 368 13.20 -15.04 -30.16
CA GLY A 368 12.58 -14.73 -31.46
C GLY A 368 11.61 -13.55 -31.41
N SER A 369 10.38 -13.70 -31.92
CA SER A 369 9.40 -12.61 -31.93
C SER A 369 8.89 -12.30 -30.51
N GLY A 370 8.72 -11.02 -30.18
CA GLY A 370 8.28 -10.62 -28.84
C GLY A 370 8.11 -9.12 -28.66
N ASN A 371 7.63 -8.72 -27.48
CA ASN A 371 7.50 -7.31 -27.08
C ASN A 371 8.75 -6.86 -26.32
N TRP A 372 9.29 -5.68 -26.64
CA TRP A 372 10.45 -5.12 -25.94
C TRP A 372 10.29 -5.11 -24.42
N ASN A 373 9.09 -4.82 -23.92
CA ASN A 373 8.82 -4.72 -22.49
C ASN A 373 8.56 -6.07 -21.81
N ASP A 374 8.72 -7.18 -22.53
CA ASP A 374 8.66 -8.51 -21.94
C ASP A 374 10.07 -8.96 -21.50
N ALA A 375 10.28 -9.04 -20.18
CA ALA A 375 11.53 -9.50 -19.57
C ALA A 375 11.91 -10.94 -20.00
N GLY A 376 10.94 -11.73 -20.48
CA GLY A 376 11.15 -13.06 -21.06
C GLY A 376 11.88 -13.07 -22.40
N HIS A 377 12.13 -11.90 -23.00
CA HIS A 377 12.89 -11.78 -24.24
C HIS A 377 14.30 -11.21 -24.06
N TRP A 378 14.76 -11.05 -22.82
CA TRP A 378 16.05 -10.46 -22.51
C TRP A 378 16.96 -11.43 -21.74
N SER A 379 18.26 -11.45 -22.07
CA SER A 379 19.27 -12.23 -21.35
C SER A 379 20.53 -11.39 -21.10
N PHE A 380 21.26 -11.67 -20.03
CA PHE A 380 22.58 -11.07 -19.77
C PHE A 380 23.71 -11.73 -20.59
N THR A 381 23.38 -12.78 -21.35
CA THR A 381 24.34 -13.52 -22.17
C THR A 381 23.76 -13.80 -23.55
N SER A 382 24.57 -13.65 -24.60
CA SER A 382 24.16 -13.92 -25.98
C SER A 382 23.66 -15.36 -26.15
N GLY A 383 22.39 -15.54 -26.54
CA GLY A 383 21.77 -16.86 -26.71
C GLY A 383 21.52 -17.61 -25.40
N GLY A 384 21.66 -16.95 -24.26
CA GLY A 384 21.37 -17.52 -22.95
C GLY A 384 19.88 -17.66 -22.68
N ALA A 385 19.55 -18.15 -21.49
CA ALA A 385 18.18 -18.19 -21.01
C ALA A 385 17.64 -16.77 -20.76
N PRO A 386 16.32 -16.55 -20.92
CA PRO A 386 15.67 -15.32 -20.47
C PRO A 386 15.93 -15.05 -18.99
N ASN A 387 16.14 -13.79 -18.64
CA ASN A 387 16.30 -13.37 -17.26
C ASN A 387 14.95 -13.27 -16.54
N ASN A 388 13.85 -13.00 -17.25
CA ASN A 388 12.46 -12.93 -16.73
C ASN A 388 12.21 -11.89 -15.61
N VAL A 389 13.16 -11.00 -15.33
CA VAL A 389 13.06 -10.04 -14.23
C VAL A 389 13.17 -8.60 -14.72
N CYS A 390 14.12 -8.33 -15.62
CA CYS A 390 14.51 -6.99 -16.06
C CYS A 390 14.33 -6.79 -17.56
N ILE A 391 14.04 -5.54 -17.91
CA ILE A 391 14.13 -4.99 -19.27
C ILE A 391 15.24 -3.92 -19.29
N PRO A 392 15.84 -3.62 -20.45
CA PRO A 392 16.88 -2.60 -20.56
C PRO A 392 16.37 -1.19 -20.22
N ASP A 393 17.23 -0.38 -19.59
CA ASP A 393 16.98 1.05 -19.32
C ASP A 393 18.03 1.98 -19.96
N ALA A 394 17.97 3.29 -19.66
CA ALA A 394 18.86 4.31 -20.20
C ALA A 394 20.38 4.09 -19.99
N ALA A 395 20.78 3.25 -19.03
CA ALA A 395 22.16 2.89 -18.73
C ALA A 395 22.62 1.61 -19.44
N ASP A 396 21.72 0.82 -20.00
CA ASP A 396 22.01 -0.52 -20.52
C ASP A 396 22.29 -0.55 -22.02
N ASP A 397 23.33 -1.27 -22.43
CA ASP A 397 23.55 -1.54 -23.84
C ASP A 397 22.70 -2.73 -24.30
N VAL A 398 22.09 -2.64 -25.48
CA VAL A 398 21.21 -3.69 -26.04
C VAL A 398 21.81 -4.26 -27.32
N VAL A 399 21.78 -5.59 -27.41
CA VAL A 399 22.40 -6.34 -28.51
C VAL A 399 21.39 -7.29 -29.15
N PHE A 400 21.29 -7.17 -30.46
CA PHE A 400 20.60 -8.11 -31.35
C PHE A 400 21.65 -8.77 -32.25
N ASN A 401 21.80 -10.09 -32.15
CA ASN A 401 22.83 -10.81 -32.89
C ASN A 401 22.30 -12.14 -33.47
N ALA A 402 23.19 -13.00 -33.97
CA ALA A 402 22.83 -14.27 -34.60
C ALA A 402 22.01 -15.20 -33.68
N ALA A 403 22.13 -15.08 -32.35
CA ALA A 403 21.40 -15.89 -31.39
C ALA A 403 20.01 -15.32 -31.04
N SER A 404 19.69 -14.09 -31.47
CA SER A 404 18.46 -13.39 -31.07
C SER A 404 17.20 -13.92 -31.75
N PHE A 405 17.33 -14.45 -32.97
CA PHE A 405 16.19 -14.87 -33.80
C PHE A 405 16.42 -16.28 -34.35
N THR A 406 15.38 -17.11 -34.24
CA THR A 406 15.42 -18.53 -34.62
C THR A 406 14.84 -18.81 -36.01
N ALA A 407 14.10 -17.86 -36.59
CA ALA A 407 13.45 -18.00 -37.89
C ALA A 407 13.43 -16.69 -38.69
N PRO A 408 13.39 -16.75 -40.04
CA PRO A 408 13.28 -15.56 -40.89
C PRO A 408 12.08 -14.67 -40.56
N GLY A 409 12.27 -13.35 -40.52
CA GLY A 409 11.20 -12.35 -40.43
C GLY A 409 10.55 -12.21 -39.05
N GLN A 410 11.16 -12.74 -37.99
CA GLN A 410 10.69 -12.53 -36.62
C GLN A 410 10.73 -11.04 -36.22
N THR A 411 9.79 -10.63 -35.36
CA THR A 411 9.55 -9.21 -35.06
C THR A 411 9.74 -8.90 -33.59
N VAL A 412 10.50 -7.85 -33.31
CA VAL A 412 10.54 -7.17 -32.01
C VAL A 412 9.56 -6.01 -32.07
N SER A 413 8.54 -5.99 -31.21
CA SER A 413 7.56 -4.90 -31.16
C SER A 413 7.87 -3.93 -30.02
N ILE A 414 7.96 -2.64 -30.34
CA ILE A 414 7.99 -1.54 -29.37
C ILE A 414 6.57 -0.96 -29.29
N ALA A 415 5.86 -1.23 -28.20
CA ALA A 415 4.45 -0.81 -28.03
C ALA A 415 4.28 0.46 -27.17
N SER A 416 5.32 0.86 -26.43
CA SER A 416 5.40 2.09 -25.64
C SER A 416 6.82 2.64 -25.72
N GLU A 417 7.09 3.81 -25.11
CA GLU A 417 8.45 4.32 -25.04
C GLU A 417 9.40 3.31 -24.38
N VAL A 418 10.59 3.17 -24.95
CA VAL A 418 11.64 2.27 -24.47
C VAL A 418 12.97 3.01 -24.39
N PHE A 419 13.87 2.52 -23.55
CA PHE A 419 15.14 3.18 -23.24
C PHE A 419 16.28 2.16 -23.39
N CYS A 420 17.40 2.62 -23.95
CA CYS A 420 18.68 1.92 -23.85
C CYS A 420 19.82 2.95 -23.95
N LYS A 421 21.00 2.63 -23.44
CA LYS A 421 22.21 3.38 -23.69
C LYS A 421 22.60 3.29 -25.16
N SER A 422 23.19 2.17 -25.58
CA SER A 422 23.55 1.93 -26.98
C SER A 422 22.83 0.72 -27.54
N MET A 423 22.49 0.76 -28.84
CA MET A 423 21.85 -0.36 -29.53
C MET A 423 22.73 -0.90 -30.64
N ASN A 424 22.97 -2.22 -30.66
CA ASN A 424 23.84 -2.89 -31.61
C ASN A 424 23.19 -4.11 -32.27
N TRP A 425 23.05 -4.08 -33.59
CA TRP A 425 22.50 -5.16 -34.43
C TRP A 425 23.57 -5.95 -35.21
N THR A 426 24.85 -5.76 -34.88
CA THR A 426 25.96 -6.39 -35.61
C THR A 426 25.86 -7.91 -35.54
N GLY A 427 25.98 -8.55 -36.72
CA GLY A 427 25.95 -10.01 -36.83
C GLY A 427 24.56 -10.63 -36.67
N VAL A 428 23.48 -9.83 -36.67
CA VAL A 428 22.11 -10.36 -36.71
C VAL A 428 21.87 -11.19 -37.97
N THR A 429 21.15 -12.30 -37.84
CA THR A 429 20.74 -13.19 -38.92
C THR A 429 19.22 -13.25 -39.01
N ASN A 430 18.67 -13.90 -40.04
CA ASN A 430 17.24 -14.17 -40.21
C ASN A 430 16.36 -12.93 -40.53
N ASN A 431 16.93 -11.83 -41.01
CA ASN A 431 16.16 -10.67 -41.51
C ASN A 431 15.02 -10.23 -40.57
N PRO A 432 15.28 -10.03 -39.27
CA PRO A 432 14.24 -9.65 -38.32
C PRO A 432 13.78 -8.22 -38.54
N GLN A 433 12.62 -7.91 -37.97
CA GLN A 433 12.01 -6.59 -38.02
C GLN A 433 11.95 -5.96 -36.62
N LEU A 434 12.37 -4.70 -36.49
CA LEU A 434 12.03 -3.88 -35.32
C LEU A 434 10.82 -3.00 -35.68
N ASN A 435 9.69 -3.28 -35.06
CA ASN A 435 8.40 -2.67 -35.35
C ASN A 435 8.02 -1.64 -34.27
N PHE A 436 7.86 -0.39 -34.66
CA PHE A 436 7.42 0.70 -33.80
C PHE A 436 5.88 0.75 -33.74
N GLY A 437 5.33 1.05 -32.57
CA GLY A 437 3.87 1.11 -32.34
C GLY A 437 3.15 2.29 -33.01
N GLY A 438 3.84 3.10 -33.81
CA GLY A 438 3.31 4.29 -34.45
C GLY A 438 3.73 5.59 -33.76
N PHE A 439 3.02 6.67 -34.07
CA PHE A 439 3.33 8.02 -33.58
C PHE A 439 3.31 8.11 -32.05
N GLY A 440 4.36 8.71 -31.46
CA GLY A 440 4.49 8.89 -30.01
C GLY A 440 5.15 7.72 -29.27
N VAL A 441 5.56 6.67 -29.98
CA VAL A 441 6.27 5.51 -29.41
C VAL A 441 7.76 5.61 -29.76
N ASN A 442 8.55 6.10 -28.80
CA ASN A 442 9.96 6.44 -29.02
C ASN A 442 10.92 5.33 -28.56
N LEU A 443 11.97 5.11 -29.35
CA LEU A 443 13.22 4.48 -28.91
C LEU A 443 14.16 5.59 -28.42
N ASN A 444 14.41 5.64 -27.12
CA ASN A 444 15.26 6.64 -26.48
C ASN A 444 16.68 6.07 -26.26
N LEU A 445 17.66 6.70 -26.90
CA LEU A 445 19.08 6.31 -26.88
C LEU A 445 19.94 7.35 -26.15
N PHE A 446 20.82 6.90 -25.26
CA PHE A 446 21.76 7.77 -24.55
C PHE A 446 23.21 7.64 -25.06
N GLY A 447 23.46 6.65 -25.90
CA GLY A 447 24.74 6.27 -26.47
C GLY A 447 24.66 6.03 -27.98
N SER A 448 25.38 5.02 -28.48
CA SER A 448 25.56 4.80 -29.92
C SER A 448 24.46 3.94 -30.56
N LEU A 449 24.26 4.07 -31.87
CA LEU A 449 23.37 3.23 -32.66
C LEU A 449 24.14 2.53 -33.79
N THR A 450 24.08 1.21 -33.84
CA THR A 450 24.61 0.40 -34.95
C THR A 450 23.53 -0.54 -35.45
N LEU A 451 22.96 -0.24 -36.62
CA LEU A 451 22.01 -1.10 -37.31
C LEU A 451 22.74 -2.12 -38.20
N SER A 452 22.01 -3.07 -38.78
CA SER A 452 22.54 -4.04 -39.75
C SER A 452 21.71 -4.00 -41.04
N ALA A 453 22.36 -4.19 -42.19
CA ALA A 453 21.64 -4.36 -43.47
C ALA A 453 20.74 -5.62 -43.48
N GLY A 454 21.00 -6.56 -42.57
CA GLY A 454 20.25 -7.80 -42.39
C GLY A 454 19.02 -7.68 -41.48
N MET A 455 18.46 -6.49 -41.29
CA MET A 455 17.21 -6.26 -40.52
C MET A 455 16.31 -5.23 -41.23
N SER A 456 15.08 -5.06 -40.77
CA SER A 456 14.16 -4.02 -41.25
C SER A 456 13.52 -3.22 -40.11
N LEU A 457 13.11 -1.98 -40.42
CA LEU A 457 12.32 -1.13 -39.54
C LEU A 457 10.90 -0.98 -40.10
N SER A 458 9.90 -0.99 -39.23
CA SER A 458 8.49 -0.75 -39.61
C SER A 458 7.75 0.09 -38.57
N GLY A 459 6.55 0.57 -38.93
CA GLY A 459 5.70 1.34 -38.01
C GLY A 459 6.10 2.81 -37.81
N GLY A 460 7.06 3.30 -38.61
CA GLY A 460 7.62 4.64 -38.49
C GLY A 460 8.63 4.71 -37.34
N SER A 461 9.92 4.58 -37.62
CA SER A 461 10.94 4.63 -36.57
C SER A 461 11.02 6.03 -35.94
N TYR A 462 10.74 6.15 -34.65
CA TYR A 462 10.93 7.36 -33.87
C TYR A 462 12.11 7.15 -32.92
N ILE A 463 13.29 7.62 -33.32
CA ILE A 463 14.55 7.45 -32.57
C ILE A 463 14.94 8.80 -31.98
N VAL A 464 15.13 8.84 -30.66
CA VAL A 464 15.48 10.06 -29.93
C VAL A 464 16.79 9.86 -29.19
N PHE A 465 17.77 10.72 -29.48
CA PHE A 465 19.09 10.71 -28.88
C PHE A 465 19.18 11.77 -27.76
N HIS A 466 19.22 11.30 -26.51
CA HIS A 466 19.25 12.11 -25.28
C HIS A 466 20.64 12.21 -24.63
N GLY A 467 21.65 11.53 -25.20
CA GLY A 467 22.98 11.41 -24.61
C GLY A 467 23.64 12.76 -24.33
N ALA A 468 24.37 12.85 -23.22
CA ALA A 468 25.14 14.03 -22.83
C ALA A 468 26.66 13.87 -23.05
N THR A 469 27.11 12.66 -23.41
CA THR A 469 28.53 12.34 -23.60
C THR A 469 28.98 12.59 -25.03
N ALA A 470 30.28 12.86 -25.21
CA ALA A 470 30.88 12.95 -26.52
C ALA A 470 31.33 11.57 -27.04
N GLY A 471 31.58 11.46 -28.35
CA GLY A 471 32.11 10.25 -28.98
C GLY A 471 31.06 9.19 -29.36
N ASN A 472 29.77 9.50 -29.29
CA ASN A 472 28.73 8.58 -29.75
C ASN A 472 28.72 8.48 -31.27
N THR A 473 28.35 7.31 -31.78
CA THR A 473 28.33 7.05 -33.23
C THR A 473 27.00 6.51 -33.70
N ILE A 474 26.69 6.78 -34.98
CA ILE A 474 25.50 6.29 -35.67
C ILE A 474 25.96 5.58 -36.93
N THR A 475 25.61 4.31 -37.08
CA THR A 475 25.84 3.50 -38.26
C THR A 475 24.52 2.90 -38.72
N THR A 476 24.05 3.28 -39.91
CA THR A 476 22.72 2.86 -40.40
C THR A 476 22.77 1.58 -41.24
N ASN A 477 23.93 1.26 -41.81
CA ASN A 477 24.15 0.16 -42.75
C ASN A 477 23.10 0.13 -43.88
N GLY A 478 22.72 1.31 -44.37
CA GLY A 478 21.76 1.47 -45.48
C GLY A 478 20.29 1.38 -45.08
N ILE A 479 19.97 1.21 -43.80
CA ILE A 479 18.59 1.26 -43.31
C ILE A 479 18.09 2.71 -43.29
N ALA A 480 17.00 2.97 -44.01
CA ALA A 480 16.34 4.27 -43.98
C ALA A 480 15.62 4.49 -42.63
N LEU A 481 15.78 5.68 -42.07
CA LEU A 481 15.14 6.09 -40.82
C LEU A 481 13.98 7.04 -41.12
N SER A 482 12.89 6.94 -40.35
CA SER A 482 11.79 7.90 -40.43
C SER A 482 12.13 9.18 -39.68
N THR A 483 11.98 9.18 -38.36
CA THR A 483 12.20 10.37 -37.52
C THR A 483 13.40 10.14 -36.60
N VAL A 484 14.35 11.08 -36.65
CA VAL A 484 15.52 11.10 -35.77
C VAL A 484 15.58 12.46 -35.07
N THR A 485 15.60 12.44 -33.75
CA THR A 485 15.64 13.66 -32.92
C THR A 485 16.88 13.64 -32.03
N PHE A 486 17.57 14.77 -31.90
CA PHE A 486 18.70 14.97 -30.99
C PHE A 486 18.35 16.03 -29.96
N THR A 487 18.11 15.62 -28.71
CA THR A 487 17.69 16.47 -27.58
C THR A 487 18.79 16.65 -26.53
N GLY A 488 19.78 15.75 -26.51
CA GLY A 488 20.88 15.73 -25.55
C GLY A 488 22.04 16.66 -25.91
N ALA A 489 22.86 17.01 -24.92
CA ALA A 489 24.04 17.87 -25.09
C ALA A 489 25.25 17.16 -25.72
N GLY A 490 25.16 15.85 -25.96
CA GLY A 490 26.27 14.99 -26.40
C GLY A 490 26.72 15.23 -27.84
N GLU A 491 27.72 14.44 -28.26
CA GLU A 491 28.25 14.46 -29.61
C GLU A 491 27.92 13.15 -30.35
N TYR A 492 27.35 13.26 -31.55
CA TYR A 492 26.99 12.14 -32.42
C TYR A 492 27.68 12.25 -33.77
N THR A 493 28.37 11.19 -34.17
CA THR A 493 29.08 11.09 -35.45
C THR A 493 28.47 10.01 -36.34
N PHE A 494 28.02 10.38 -37.55
CA PHE A 494 27.60 9.41 -38.56
C PHE A 494 28.82 8.70 -39.15
N ASN A 495 28.84 7.37 -39.11
CA ASN A 495 29.94 6.57 -39.65
C ASN A 495 29.77 6.23 -41.13
N ASP A 496 28.53 6.27 -41.63
CA ASP A 496 28.14 5.94 -43.00
C ASP A 496 27.13 6.95 -43.56
N ALA A 497 26.78 6.78 -44.83
CA ALA A 497 25.71 7.56 -45.46
C ALA A 497 24.36 7.20 -44.83
N ALA A 498 23.49 8.18 -44.60
CA ALA A 498 22.18 7.93 -44.01
C ALA A 498 21.05 8.58 -44.81
N THR A 499 19.89 7.92 -44.82
CA THR A 499 18.63 8.44 -45.36
C THR A 499 17.63 8.57 -44.23
N ILE A 500 17.12 9.80 -44.01
CA ILE A 500 16.26 10.13 -42.88
C ILE A 500 15.08 10.97 -43.37
N SER A 501 13.83 10.57 -43.10
CA SER A 501 12.67 11.38 -43.52
C SER A 501 12.61 12.73 -42.78
N SER A 502 12.76 12.73 -41.47
CA SER A 502 12.74 13.94 -40.64
C SER A 502 13.83 13.93 -39.59
N LEU A 503 14.74 14.91 -39.67
CA LEU A 503 15.79 15.11 -38.69
C LEU A 503 15.50 16.37 -37.86
N TYR A 504 15.38 16.21 -36.56
CA TYR A 504 15.23 17.30 -35.59
C TYR A 504 16.53 17.43 -34.78
N PHE A 505 17.27 18.50 -35.00
CA PHE A 505 18.49 18.80 -34.27
C PHE A 505 18.21 19.90 -33.26
N GLU A 506 18.00 19.52 -32.00
CA GLU A 506 17.52 20.42 -30.94
C GLU A 506 18.62 20.82 -29.97
N HIS A 507 19.60 19.95 -29.67
CA HIS A 507 20.73 20.24 -28.77
C HIS A 507 21.96 19.40 -29.16
N GLY A 508 23.15 19.84 -28.76
CA GLY A 508 24.38 19.04 -28.80
C GLY A 508 25.23 19.26 -30.03
N THR A 509 26.04 18.27 -30.37
CA THR A 509 26.96 18.30 -31.51
C THR A 509 26.67 17.18 -32.49
N LEU A 510 26.46 17.53 -33.76
CA LEU A 510 26.26 16.57 -34.85
C LEU A 510 27.40 16.65 -35.85
N ARG A 511 28.05 15.51 -36.12
CA ARG A 511 29.11 15.38 -37.12
C ARG A 511 28.69 14.39 -38.21
N THR A 512 28.72 14.83 -39.46
CA THR A 512 28.41 13.94 -40.60
C THR A 512 29.63 13.16 -41.08
N ASN A 513 30.84 13.48 -40.59
CA ASN A 513 32.08 12.74 -40.85
C ASN A 513 32.38 12.48 -42.34
N ASN A 514 32.19 13.50 -43.18
CA ASN A 514 32.36 13.41 -44.65
C ASN A 514 31.40 12.41 -45.32
N ARG A 515 30.30 12.00 -44.65
CA ARG A 515 29.27 11.11 -45.19
C ARG A 515 28.05 11.89 -45.69
N PRO A 516 27.49 11.52 -46.85
CA PRO A 516 26.30 12.20 -47.35
C PRO A 516 25.06 11.87 -46.50
N LEU A 517 24.18 12.87 -46.33
CA LEU A 517 22.86 12.69 -45.71
C LEU A 517 21.77 13.05 -46.72
N ALA A 518 20.82 12.15 -46.92
CA ALA A 518 19.61 12.40 -47.69
C ALA A 518 18.43 12.57 -46.70
N LEU A 519 17.86 13.78 -46.66
CA LEU A 519 16.86 14.19 -45.69
C LEU A 519 15.55 14.55 -46.39
N GLY A 520 14.40 14.16 -45.84
CA GLY A 520 13.12 14.77 -46.23
C GLY A 520 12.94 16.16 -45.61
N SER A 521 13.43 16.34 -44.38
CA SER A 521 13.43 17.62 -43.67
C SER A 521 14.57 17.70 -42.66
N PHE A 522 15.06 18.92 -42.42
CA PHE A 522 16.02 19.25 -41.37
C PHE A 522 15.47 20.41 -40.55
N ASN A 523 15.20 20.16 -39.26
CA ASN A 523 14.56 21.11 -38.36
C ASN A 523 15.49 21.41 -37.19
N SER A 524 15.71 22.69 -36.88
CA SER A 524 16.63 23.12 -35.83
C SER A 524 16.22 24.47 -35.25
N TRP A 525 15.14 24.47 -34.45
CA TRP A 525 14.40 25.69 -34.08
C TRP A 525 14.37 26.00 -32.58
N THR A 526 15.04 25.23 -31.72
CA THR A 526 15.02 25.46 -30.27
C THR A 526 16.03 26.53 -29.84
N ASN A 527 16.03 26.95 -28.58
CA ASN A 527 17.02 27.92 -28.05
C ASN A 527 18.28 27.28 -27.43
N GLN A 528 18.40 25.94 -27.46
CA GLN A 528 19.53 25.21 -26.89
C GLN A 528 20.80 25.35 -27.76
N SER A 529 21.97 25.05 -27.19
CA SER A 529 23.25 25.11 -27.92
C SER A 529 23.35 24.01 -28.98
N ARG A 530 23.81 24.33 -30.19
CA ARG A 530 23.92 23.36 -31.28
C ARG A 530 25.15 23.59 -32.14
N GLN A 531 25.89 22.52 -32.43
CA GLN A 531 27.04 22.55 -33.32
C GLN A 531 26.90 21.49 -34.43
N LEU A 532 26.94 21.91 -35.69
CA LEU A 532 26.84 21.03 -36.85
C LEU A 532 28.15 21.06 -37.65
N TYR A 533 28.81 19.91 -37.79
CA TYR A 533 30.07 19.76 -38.52
C TYR A 533 29.85 18.87 -39.75
N LEU A 534 29.92 19.48 -40.93
CA LEU A 534 29.64 18.79 -42.20
C LEU A 534 30.88 18.17 -42.86
N GLY A 535 32.08 18.68 -42.59
CA GLY A 535 33.29 18.28 -43.33
C GLY A 535 33.09 18.43 -44.85
N SER A 536 33.40 17.40 -45.63
CA SER A 536 33.17 17.33 -47.08
C SER A 536 31.84 16.69 -47.48
N SER A 537 30.86 16.63 -46.59
CA SER A 537 29.59 15.92 -46.83
C SER A 537 28.67 16.68 -47.79
N ILE A 538 27.89 15.93 -48.57
CA ILE A 538 26.77 16.47 -49.36
C ILE A 538 25.48 16.20 -48.58
N ILE A 539 24.73 17.26 -48.28
CA ILE A 539 23.41 17.16 -47.64
C ILE A 539 22.35 17.45 -48.69
N THR A 540 21.49 16.48 -48.96
CA THR A 540 20.37 16.62 -49.90
C THR A 540 19.09 16.68 -49.10
N VAL A 541 18.30 17.74 -49.27
CA VAL A 541 16.98 17.88 -48.65
C VAL A 541 15.93 17.83 -49.76
N THR A 542 15.08 16.82 -49.78
CA THR A 542 14.00 16.66 -50.75
C THR A 542 12.69 17.11 -50.11
N THR A 543 12.22 18.30 -50.49
CA THR A 543 10.95 18.89 -50.06
C THR A 543 9.75 18.25 -50.75
#